data_AF-A0AAD6ZAB8-F1
#
_entry.id   AF-A0AAD6ZAB8-F1
#
_cell.length_a   1.000
_cell.length_b   1.000
_cell.length_c   1.000
_cell.angle_alpha   90.00
_cell.angle_beta   90.00
_cell.angle_gamma   90.00
#
_symmetry.space_group_name_H-M   'P 1'
#
loop_
_entity.id
_entity.type
_entity.pdbx_description
1 polymer ?
#
loop_
_entity_poly.entity_id
_entity_poly.type
_entity_poly.pdbx_seq_one_letter_code
_entity_poly.pdbx_strand_id
1 'polypeptide(L)'
;PPEAFQNRELVNTVISHPSLFRISTPIKVDLFEQLLASHPNQPLVESFCKGMREGFWPWSRPDATHPHTFDGSKEVRSDAERLFLEKTRDEELKAGRFSKAFPALLPGMHAIPIHAVPKPHSEKLRLVTDFSGGNFSRNSTISRLETNQTRMDGIRELADHLR
;
A
#
# COMPACT_ATOMS: atom_id res chain seq x y z
N PRO A 1 8.35 0.55 -10.70
CA PRO A 1 8.96 0.24 -12.02
C PRO A 1 8.78 1.40 -13.00
N PRO A 2 9.76 1.72 -13.87
CA PRO A 2 9.64 2.77 -14.88
C PRO A 2 8.40 2.63 -15.78
N GLU A 3 7.95 1.39 -16.00
CA GLU A 3 6.79 1.06 -16.83
C GLU A 3 5.48 1.59 -16.23
N ALA A 4 5.38 1.73 -14.90
CA ALA A 4 4.20 2.29 -14.25
C ALA A 4 3.96 3.77 -14.62
N PHE A 5 5.01 4.51 -15.01
CA PHE A 5 4.88 5.89 -15.52
C PHE A 5 4.40 5.95 -16.97
N GLN A 6 4.37 4.82 -17.69
CA GLN A 6 3.86 4.76 -19.06
C GLN A 6 2.33 4.74 -19.10
N ASN A 7 1.66 4.34 -18.00
CA ASN A 7 0.21 4.46 -17.88
C ASN A 7 -0.17 5.93 -17.63
N ARG A 8 -0.38 6.67 -18.73
CA ARG A 8 -0.74 8.09 -18.70
C ARG A 8 -2.03 8.37 -17.95
N GLU A 9 -3.03 7.48 -18.04
CA GLU A 9 -4.31 7.69 -17.34
C GLU A 9 -4.13 7.60 -15.82
N LEU A 10 -3.41 6.59 -15.33
CA LEU A 10 -3.09 6.46 -13.90
C LEU A 10 -2.28 7.66 -13.39
N VAL A 11 -1.25 8.08 -14.14
CA VAL A 11 -0.43 9.24 -13.80
C VAL A 11 -1.28 10.52 -13.75
N ASN A 12 -2.15 10.72 -14.75
CA ASN A 12 -3.06 11.87 -14.79
C ASN A 12 -4.04 11.85 -13.62
N THR A 13 -4.59 10.69 -13.25
CA THR A 13 -5.47 10.53 -12.09
C THR A 13 -4.77 10.95 -10.81
N VAL A 14 -3.53 10.51 -10.58
CA VAL A 14 -2.75 10.87 -9.40
C VAL A 14 -2.48 12.38 -9.34
N ILE A 15 -1.99 12.96 -10.44
CA ILE A 15 -1.62 14.37 -10.50
C ILE A 15 -2.85 15.28 -10.35
N SER A 16 -3.98 14.90 -10.95
CA SER A 16 -5.20 15.72 -10.95
C SER A 16 -5.99 15.65 -9.64
N HIS A 17 -5.68 14.69 -8.76
CA HIS A 17 -6.39 14.47 -7.49
C HIS A 17 -5.45 14.38 -6.29
N PRO A 18 -4.61 15.39 -6.02
CA PRO A 18 -3.61 15.33 -4.95
C PRO A 18 -4.23 15.12 -3.56
N SER A 19 -5.47 15.56 -3.34
CA SER A 19 -6.20 15.33 -2.08
C SER A 19 -6.56 13.86 -1.83
N LEU A 20 -6.63 13.03 -2.88
CA LEU A 20 -6.91 11.59 -2.75
C LEU A 20 -5.65 10.77 -2.47
N PHE A 21 -4.49 11.27 -2.88
CA PHE A 21 -3.20 10.57 -2.84
C PHE A 21 -2.17 11.25 -1.94
N ARG A 22 -2.63 11.91 -0.87
CA ARG A 22 -1.74 12.57 0.09
C ARG A 22 -0.78 11.56 0.72
N ILE A 23 0.52 11.86 0.65
CA ILE A 23 1.54 11.10 1.37
C ILE A 23 1.54 11.56 2.83
N SER A 24 1.26 10.62 3.74
CA SER A 24 1.27 10.83 5.19
C SER A 24 2.27 9.87 5.82
N THR A 25 3.24 10.41 6.54
CA THR A 25 4.27 9.63 7.21
C THR A 25 4.56 10.20 8.61
N PRO A 26 4.75 9.34 9.63
CA PRO A 26 5.22 9.77 10.94
C PRO A 26 6.73 10.13 10.94
N ILE A 27 7.47 9.77 9.88
CA ILE A 27 8.91 10.00 9.77
C ILE A 27 9.16 11.46 9.41
N LYS A 28 9.97 12.16 10.21
CA LYS A 28 10.48 13.51 9.90
C LYS A 28 11.56 13.40 8.83
N VAL A 29 11.16 13.40 7.56
CA VAL A 29 12.06 13.09 6.44
C VAL A 29 13.29 13.99 6.40
N ASP A 30 13.12 15.31 6.63
CA ASP A 30 14.25 16.24 6.59
C ASP A 30 15.28 15.97 7.71
N LEU A 31 14.81 15.59 8.90
CA LEU A 31 15.70 15.19 9.99
C LEU A 31 16.38 13.85 9.70
N PHE A 32 15.64 12.88 9.14
CA PHE A 32 16.20 11.60 8.73
C PHE A 32 17.33 11.78 7.70
N GLU A 33 17.11 12.63 6.69
CA GLU A 33 18.09 12.97 5.67
C GLU A 33 19.33 13.65 6.27
N GLN A 34 19.14 14.60 7.19
CA GLN A 34 20.25 15.25 7.90
C GLN A 34 21.08 14.29 8.75
N LEU A 35 20.42 13.40 9.51
CA LEU A 35 21.09 12.42 10.36
C LEU A 35 21.93 11.42 9.54
N LEU A 36 21.59 11.20 8.27
CA LEU A 36 22.26 10.27 7.38
C LEU A 36 23.11 10.97 6.32
N ALA A 37 23.40 12.26 6.46
CA ALA A 37 24.20 13.02 5.50
C ALA A 37 25.61 12.44 5.27
N SER A 38 26.18 11.75 6.27
CA SER A 38 27.49 11.10 6.18
C SER A 38 27.42 9.59 5.87
N HIS A 39 26.22 9.05 5.58
CA HIS A 39 26.06 7.63 5.30
C HIS A 39 26.78 7.25 3.98
N PRO A 40 27.55 6.15 3.92
CA PRO A 40 28.33 5.81 2.73
C PRO A 40 27.45 5.46 1.51
N ASN A 41 26.21 5.03 1.74
CA ASN A 41 25.23 4.75 0.68
C ASN A 41 24.23 5.91 0.55
N GLN A 42 24.70 7.09 0.11
CA GLN A 42 23.84 8.25 -0.18
C GLN A 42 22.73 7.96 -1.20
N PRO A 43 22.98 7.19 -2.30
CA PRO A 43 21.92 6.88 -3.27
C PRO A 43 20.69 6.20 -2.65
N LEU A 44 20.90 5.31 -1.66
CA LEU A 44 19.80 4.68 -0.94
C LEU A 44 19.06 5.68 -0.03
N VAL A 45 19.79 6.55 0.66
CA VAL A 45 19.20 7.59 1.53
C VAL A 45 18.35 8.53 0.70
N GLU A 46 18.88 9.05 -0.41
CA GLU A 46 18.15 9.93 -1.34
C GLU A 46 16.89 9.25 -1.91
N SER A 47 17.02 8.00 -2.35
CA SER A 47 15.90 7.21 -2.88
C SER A 47 14.79 7.03 -1.83
N PHE A 48 15.16 6.70 -0.60
CA PHE A 48 14.21 6.58 0.51
C PHE A 48 13.54 7.92 0.82
N CYS A 49 14.32 8.99 1.03
CA CYS A 49 13.81 10.32 1.34
C CYS A 49 12.85 10.82 0.25
N LYS A 50 13.18 10.61 -1.02
CA LYS A 50 12.30 10.90 -2.14
C LYS A 50 10.99 10.12 -2.04
N GLY A 51 11.05 8.81 -1.83
CA GLY A 51 9.85 7.97 -1.69
C GLY A 51 8.98 8.34 -0.49
N MET A 52 9.58 8.84 0.61
CA MET A 52 8.82 9.31 1.76
C MET A 52 8.12 10.66 1.53
N ARG A 53 8.61 11.49 0.61
CA ARG A 53 8.00 12.78 0.23
C ARG A 53 6.97 12.63 -0.89
N GLU A 54 7.29 11.81 -1.89
CA GLU A 54 6.55 11.68 -3.14
C GLU A 54 5.72 10.39 -3.25
N GLY A 55 5.96 9.42 -2.37
CA GLY A 55 5.35 8.09 -2.41
C GLY A 55 6.22 7.05 -3.14
N PHE A 56 5.83 5.78 -2.99
CA PHE A 56 6.48 4.65 -3.66
C PHE A 56 5.58 4.07 -4.74
N TRP A 57 6.14 3.90 -5.93
CA TRP A 57 5.40 3.21 -7.00
C TRP A 57 5.39 1.70 -6.75
N PRO A 58 4.20 1.08 -6.77
CA PRO A 58 4.09 -0.34 -6.49
C PRO A 58 4.86 -1.14 -7.54
N TRP A 59 5.52 -2.21 -7.10
CA TRP A 59 6.16 -3.18 -7.99
C TRP A 59 5.12 -4.14 -8.58
N SER A 60 4.16 -3.58 -9.32
CA SER A 60 3.02 -4.26 -9.91
C SER A 60 3.08 -4.11 -11.43
N ARG A 61 2.98 -5.22 -12.15
CA ARG A 61 2.99 -5.29 -13.62
C ARG A 61 1.76 -6.07 -14.09
N PRO A 62 0.58 -5.43 -14.13
CA PRO A 62 -0.61 -6.06 -14.67
C PRO A 62 -0.39 -6.41 -16.16
N ASP A 63 -0.91 -7.56 -16.59
CA ASP A 63 -0.91 -7.94 -18.00
C ASP A 63 -2.08 -7.30 -18.75
N ALA A 64 -2.16 -7.53 -20.07
CA ALA A 64 -3.21 -6.99 -20.92
C ALA A 64 -4.63 -7.48 -20.57
N THR A 65 -4.76 -8.53 -19.75
CA THR A 65 -6.07 -9.07 -19.33
C THR A 65 -6.63 -8.33 -18.13
N HIS A 66 -5.80 -7.59 -17.38
CA HIS A 66 -6.25 -6.82 -16.24
C HIS A 66 -7.06 -5.61 -16.68
N PRO A 67 -8.25 -5.39 -16.11
CA PRO A 67 -9.06 -4.21 -16.39
C PRO A 67 -8.33 -2.94 -15.95
N HIS A 68 -8.55 -1.85 -16.69
CA HIS A 68 -7.95 -0.57 -16.36
C HIS A 68 -8.47 0.00 -15.02
N THR A 69 -9.78 -0.10 -14.79
CA THR A 69 -10.44 0.23 -13.52
C THR A 69 -11.28 -0.96 -13.09
N PHE A 70 -11.23 -1.33 -11.82
CA PHE A 70 -11.94 -2.52 -11.31
C PHE A 70 -12.46 -2.32 -9.90
N ASP A 71 -13.71 -2.69 -9.68
CA ASP A 71 -14.29 -2.77 -8.33
C ASP A 71 -14.35 -4.22 -7.87
N GLY A 72 -13.37 -4.62 -7.04
CA GLY A 72 -13.31 -5.92 -6.40
C GLY A 72 -13.87 -5.92 -4.98
N SER A 73 -14.64 -4.90 -4.59
CA SER A 73 -15.24 -4.83 -3.26
C SER A 73 -16.17 -6.03 -3.00
N LYS A 74 -16.26 -6.42 -1.73
CA LYS A 74 -17.11 -7.52 -1.26
C LYS A 74 -18.18 -6.96 -0.34
N GLU A 75 -19.33 -7.63 -0.33
CA GLU A 75 -20.40 -7.30 0.60
C GLU A 75 -19.99 -7.57 2.05
N VAL A 76 -20.50 -6.72 2.95
CA VAL A 76 -20.29 -6.86 4.40
C VAL A 76 -21.18 -7.99 4.91
N ARG A 77 -20.61 -8.91 5.70
CA ARG A 77 -21.28 -10.18 6.06
C ARG A 77 -22.16 -10.09 7.32
N SER A 78 -21.99 -9.04 8.12
CA SER A 78 -22.74 -8.86 9.39
C SER A 78 -22.74 -7.41 9.87
N ASP A 79 -23.67 -7.06 10.75
CA ASP A 79 -23.71 -5.74 11.39
C ASP A 79 -22.48 -5.49 12.27
N ALA A 80 -21.97 -6.51 12.96
CA ALA A 80 -20.76 -6.41 13.76
C ALA A 80 -19.53 -6.07 12.88
N GLU A 81 -19.42 -6.70 11.71
CA GLU A 81 -18.39 -6.36 10.72
C GLU A 81 -18.57 -4.94 10.20
N ARG A 82 -19.80 -4.54 9.85
CA ARG A 82 -20.11 -3.18 9.37
C ARG A 82 -19.66 -2.12 10.37
N LEU A 83 -20.11 -2.22 11.61
CA LEU A 83 -19.80 -1.27 12.67
C LEU A 83 -18.29 -1.18 12.92
N PHE A 84 -17.58 -2.31 12.85
CA PHE A 84 -16.13 -2.33 12.98
C PHE A 84 -15.42 -1.63 11.81
N LEU A 85 -15.86 -1.89 10.57
CA LEU A 85 -15.30 -1.27 9.37
C LEU A 85 -15.56 0.25 9.35
N GLU A 86 -16.76 0.69 9.70
CA GLU A 86 -17.12 2.11 9.79
C GLU A 86 -16.28 2.83 10.85
N LYS A 87 -16.15 2.24 12.04
CA LYS A 87 -15.30 2.78 13.10
C LYS A 87 -13.84 2.89 12.64
N THR A 88 -13.30 1.84 12.01
CA THR A 88 -11.92 1.81 11.51
C THR A 88 -11.72 2.89 10.45
N ARG A 89 -12.66 3.02 9.49
CA ARG A 89 -12.67 4.09 8.48
C ARG A 89 -12.59 5.47 9.14
N ASP A 90 -13.42 5.74 10.14
CA ASP A 90 -13.49 7.05 10.78
C ASP A 90 -12.21 7.38 11.57
N GLU A 91 -11.60 6.38 12.21
CA GLU A 91 -10.31 6.52 12.87
C GLU A 91 -9.18 6.82 11.86
N GLU A 92 -9.14 6.13 10.72
CA GLU A 92 -8.13 6.36 9.67
C GLU A 92 -8.33 7.69 8.92
N LEU A 93 -9.58 8.12 8.73
CA LEU A 93 -9.92 9.45 8.22
C LEU A 93 -9.44 10.55 9.19
N LYS A 94 -9.71 10.39 10.49
CA LYS A 94 -9.27 11.33 11.53
C LYS A 94 -7.74 11.41 11.63
N ALA A 95 -7.06 10.27 11.43
CA ALA A 95 -5.60 10.21 11.38
C ALA A 95 -5.02 10.74 10.06
N GLY A 96 -5.85 11.08 9.07
CA GLY A 96 -5.41 11.56 7.76
C GLY A 96 -4.68 10.51 6.93
N ARG A 97 -4.89 9.22 7.22
CA ARG A 97 -4.34 8.11 6.43
C ARG A 97 -5.25 7.73 5.27
N PHE A 98 -6.56 7.92 5.44
CA PHE A 98 -7.53 7.78 4.36
C PHE A 98 -7.94 9.15 3.82
N SER A 99 -8.20 9.20 2.51
CA SER A 99 -8.82 10.35 1.86
C SER A 99 -10.34 10.32 2.06
N LYS A 100 -11.00 11.46 1.83
CA LYS A 100 -12.47 11.53 1.85
C LYS A 100 -13.05 10.64 0.75
N ALA A 101 -14.28 10.18 0.98
CA ALA A 101 -15.04 9.45 -0.03
C ALA A 101 -15.21 10.28 -1.32
N PHE A 102 -15.28 9.57 -2.44
CA PHE A 102 -15.47 10.11 -3.77
C PHE A 102 -16.47 9.21 -4.53
N PRO A 103 -17.21 9.74 -5.52
CA PRO A 103 -18.45 9.11 -5.99
C PRO A 103 -18.23 7.84 -6.83
N ALA A 104 -17.10 7.70 -7.51
CA ALA A 104 -16.79 6.55 -8.35
C ALA A 104 -15.28 6.37 -8.53
N LEU A 105 -14.85 5.14 -8.81
CA LEU A 105 -13.45 4.85 -9.14
C LEU A 105 -12.98 5.68 -10.34
N LEU A 106 -11.84 6.35 -10.19
CA LEU A 106 -11.19 7.10 -11.26
C LEU A 106 -10.39 6.16 -12.18
N PRO A 107 -10.03 6.59 -13.40
CA PRO A 107 -9.22 5.79 -14.31
C PRO A 107 -7.93 5.27 -13.65
N GLY A 108 -7.69 3.97 -13.76
CA GLY A 108 -6.52 3.30 -13.17
C GLY A 108 -6.70 2.86 -11.71
N MET A 109 -7.85 3.16 -11.07
CA MET A 109 -8.12 2.75 -9.70
C MET A 109 -8.71 1.35 -9.61
N HIS A 110 -8.27 0.61 -8.60
CA HIS A 110 -8.80 -0.71 -8.25
C HIS A 110 -9.29 -0.68 -6.80
N ALA A 111 -10.54 -1.07 -6.57
CA ALA A 111 -11.03 -1.34 -5.21
C ALA A 111 -10.69 -2.78 -4.83
N ILE A 112 -9.97 -2.93 -3.72
CA ILE A 112 -9.49 -4.22 -3.25
C ILE A 112 -10.42 -4.69 -2.13
N PRO A 113 -10.80 -5.97 -2.08
CA PRO A 113 -11.70 -6.46 -1.06
C PRO A 113 -11.14 -6.25 0.35
N ILE A 114 -11.95 -5.66 1.22
CA ILE A 114 -11.66 -5.47 2.64
C ILE A 114 -12.72 -6.20 3.44
N HIS A 115 -12.31 -6.88 4.50
CA HIS A 115 -13.23 -7.57 5.42
C HIS A 115 -12.64 -7.62 6.84
N ALA A 116 -13.46 -7.95 7.83
CA ALA A 116 -13.02 -8.09 9.22
C ALA A 116 -13.04 -9.56 9.65
N VAL A 117 -12.02 -10.00 10.39
CA VAL A 117 -11.98 -11.35 10.97
C VAL A 117 -11.69 -11.28 12.46
N PRO A 118 -12.16 -12.24 13.28
CA PRO A 118 -11.76 -12.34 14.67
C PRO A 118 -10.24 -12.51 14.80
N LYS A 119 -9.67 -11.91 15.83
CA LYS A 119 -8.29 -12.20 16.23
C LYS A 119 -8.24 -13.60 16.84
N PRO A 120 -7.13 -14.34 16.66
CA PRO A 120 -6.95 -15.62 17.34
C PRO A 120 -7.22 -15.48 18.84
N HIS A 121 -8.07 -16.35 19.39
CA HIS A 121 -8.43 -16.39 20.81
C HIS A 121 -9.12 -15.12 21.33
N SER A 122 -9.80 -14.34 20.49
CA SER A 122 -10.50 -13.13 20.91
C SER A 122 -11.69 -12.79 20.01
N GLU A 123 -12.77 -12.28 20.62
CA GLU A 123 -13.92 -11.69 19.90
C GLU A 123 -13.58 -10.34 19.24
N LYS A 124 -12.39 -9.79 19.47
CA LYS A 124 -11.96 -8.54 18.84
C LYS A 124 -11.66 -8.79 17.36
N LEU A 125 -12.27 -7.99 16.49
CA LEU A 125 -12.02 -8.03 15.06
C LEU A 125 -10.68 -7.36 14.68
N ARG A 126 -10.16 -7.74 13.52
CA ARG A 126 -9.06 -7.08 12.80
C ARG A 126 -9.46 -6.87 11.34
N LEU A 127 -9.03 -5.75 10.78
CA LEU A 127 -9.18 -5.46 9.35
C LEU A 127 -8.25 -6.34 8.52
N VAL A 128 -8.74 -6.86 7.40
CA VAL A 128 -7.98 -7.60 6.41
C VAL A 128 -8.22 -6.97 5.04
N THR A 129 -7.14 -6.51 4.40
CA THR A 129 -7.13 -6.18 2.98
C THR A 129 -6.70 -7.40 2.20
N ASP A 130 -7.61 -7.98 1.42
CA ASP A 130 -7.41 -9.24 0.71
C ASP A 130 -6.76 -8.99 -0.67
N PHE A 131 -5.45 -8.77 -0.67
CA PHE A 131 -4.67 -8.53 -1.89
C PHE A 131 -4.58 -9.74 -2.84
N SER A 132 -5.02 -10.92 -2.40
CA SER A 132 -5.08 -12.15 -3.20
C SER A 132 -6.50 -12.50 -3.65
N GLY A 133 -7.50 -11.71 -3.25
CA GLY A 133 -8.90 -11.99 -3.53
C GLY A 133 -9.32 -11.61 -4.95
N GLY A 134 -10.11 -12.48 -5.59
CA GLY A 134 -10.72 -12.22 -6.90
C GLY A 134 -9.82 -12.51 -8.10
N ASN A 135 -10.39 -12.37 -9.30
CA ASN A 135 -9.71 -12.72 -10.56
C ASN A 135 -8.60 -11.73 -10.96
N PHE A 136 -8.68 -10.48 -10.47
CA PHE A 136 -7.73 -9.41 -10.76
C PHE A 136 -7.05 -8.95 -9.47
N SER A 137 -6.58 -9.91 -8.67
CA SER A 137 -5.95 -9.64 -7.38
C SER A 137 -4.67 -8.81 -7.55
N ARG A 138 -4.34 -7.97 -6.57
CA ARG A 138 -3.07 -7.21 -6.64
C ARG A 138 -1.85 -8.13 -6.61
N ASN A 139 -1.91 -9.22 -5.86
CA ASN A 139 -0.77 -10.14 -5.75
C ASN A 139 -0.50 -10.93 -7.03
N SER A 140 -1.48 -11.08 -7.93
CA SER A 140 -1.25 -11.73 -9.23
C SER A 140 -0.48 -10.86 -10.22
N THR A 141 -0.38 -9.54 -10.00
CA THR A 141 0.40 -8.64 -10.86
C THR A 141 1.88 -8.55 -10.46
N ILE A 142 2.30 -9.24 -9.40
CA ILE A 142 3.66 -9.21 -8.88
C ILE A 142 4.34 -10.53 -9.27
N SER A 143 5.47 -10.44 -9.98
CA SER A 143 6.20 -11.62 -10.44
C SER A 143 6.81 -12.40 -9.28
N ARG A 144 6.41 -13.67 -9.13
CA ARG A 144 7.01 -14.58 -8.13
C ARG A 144 8.50 -14.82 -8.34
N LEU A 145 8.94 -14.81 -9.61
CA LEU A 145 10.36 -14.96 -9.95
C LEU A 145 11.20 -13.78 -9.45
N GLU A 146 10.61 -12.59 -9.36
CA GLU A 146 11.28 -11.40 -8.85
C GLU A 146 11.18 -11.32 -7.32
N THR A 147 10.04 -11.68 -6.72
CA THR A 147 9.89 -11.64 -5.25
C THR A 147 10.73 -12.68 -4.52
N ASN A 148 11.00 -13.84 -5.16
CA ASN A 148 11.78 -14.91 -4.55
C ASN A 148 13.30 -14.64 -4.51
N GLN A 149 13.76 -13.52 -5.07
CA GLN A 149 15.18 -13.17 -5.12
C GLN A 149 15.67 -12.50 -3.83
N THR A 150 14.76 -11.90 -3.06
CA THR A 150 15.12 -11.23 -1.81
C THR A 150 15.11 -12.23 -0.66
N ARG A 151 16.29 -12.71 -0.26
CA ARG A 151 16.46 -13.41 1.02
C ARG A 151 16.42 -12.37 2.13
N MET A 152 15.34 -12.38 2.92
CA MET A 152 15.28 -11.59 4.14
C MET A 152 16.17 -12.25 5.21
N ASP A 153 16.94 -11.43 5.93
CA ASP A 153 17.67 -11.92 7.09
C ASP A 153 16.68 -12.33 8.18
N GLY A 154 16.85 -13.55 8.69
CA GLY A 154 16.10 -14.02 9.83
C GLY A 154 16.73 -13.58 11.15
N ILE A 155 16.02 -13.88 12.24
CA ILE A 155 16.55 -13.69 13.59
C ILE A 155 17.88 -14.44 13.80
N ARG A 156 18.06 -15.57 13.08
CA ARG A 156 19.28 -16.35 13.15
C ARG A 156 20.46 -15.61 12.54
N GLU A 157 20.31 -15.11 11.31
CA GLU A 157 21.33 -14.31 10.64
C GLU A 157 21.68 -13.07 11.47
N LEU A 158 20.70 -12.38 12.04
CA LEU A 158 20.94 -11.27 12.95
C LEU A 158 21.79 -11.69 14.16
N ALA A 159 21.45 -12.81 14.82
CA ALA A 159 22.20 -13.30 15.98
C ALA A 159 23.65 -13.66 15.64
N ASP A 160 23.91 -14.16 14.44
CA ASP A 160 25.26 -14.49 13.98
C ASP A 160 26.11 -13.23 13.71
N HIS A 161 25.50 -12.12 13.28
CA HIS A 161 26.21 -10.84 13.03
C HIS A 161 26.42 -9.99 14.28
N LEU A 162 25.73 -10.29 15.39
CA LEU A 162 25.88 -9.58 16.67
C LEU A 162 26.91 -10.22 17.61
N ARG A 163 27.53 -11.34 17.20
CA ARG A 163 28.60 -12.03 17.94
C ARG A 163 29.97 -11.60 17.42
#